data_AF-A0A7S3C712-F1
#
_entry.id   AF-A0A7S3C712-F1
#
_cell.length_a   1.000
_cell.length_b   1.000
_cell.length_c   1.000
_cell.angle_alpha   90.00
_cell.angle_beta   90.00
_cell.angle_gamma   90.00
#
_symmetry.space_group_name_H-M   'P 1'
#
loop_
_entity.id
_entity.type
_entity.pdbx_description
1 polymer ?
#
loop_
_entity_poly.entity_id
_entity_poly.type
_entity_poly.pdbx_seq_one_letter_code
_entity_poly.pdbx_strand_id
1 'polypeptide(L)'
;VLSGTRIIQVDEAFNCAAPAKHRFDPISNADSTRCLKMKCTDGQEDFVALEYRHIPSLRTDLPAGTKLLVKDAPVRGGALLLSPGCVHVMGGEVRPLEEANQRKVQEWNEVTSGQLGIKSEQGVDTIEKLLDRATRAALGIQPGSSGPTPAS
;
A
#
# COMPACT_ATOMS: atom_id res chain seq x y z
N VAL A 1 21.76 -12.38 3.38
CA VAL A 1 22.22 -11.12 4.00
C VAL A 1 22.64 -10.21 2.87
N LEU A 2 22.25 -8.95 2.89
CA LEU A 2 22.75 -7.90 2.01
C LEU A 2 24.06 -7.39 2.61
N SER A 3 25.18 -7.93 2.15
CA SER A 3 26.50 -7.64 2.73
C SER A 3 27.01 -6.26 2.36
N GLY A 4 27.76 -5.65 3.28
CA GLY A 4 28.35 -4.34 3.10
C GLY A 4 27.36 -3.20 3.36
N THR A 5 27.80 -1.99 3.03
CA THR A 5 27.00 -0.77 3.17
C THR A 5 26.37 -0.42 1.83
N ARG A 6 25.07 -0.13 1.84
CA ARG A 6 24.27 0.22 0.67
C ARG A 6 23.36 1.40 0.99
N ILE A 7 23.06 2.20 -0.02
CA ILE A 7 22.02 3.22 0.06
C ILE A 7 20.81 2.68 -0.68
N ILE A 8 19.65 2.72 -0.03
CA ILE A 8 18.37 2.35 -0.65
C ILE A 8 17.41 3.52 -0.53
N GLN A 9 16.46 3.61 -1.45
CA GLN A 9 15.34 4.54 -1.39
C GLN A 9 14.10 3.83 -0.84
N VAL A 10 13.33 4.52 -0.01
CA VAL A 10 11.99 4.10 0.45
C VAL A 10 10.96 4.91 -0.31
N ASP A 11 10.09 4.24 -1.06
CA ASP A 11 9.02 4.88 -1.84
C ASP A 11 7.70 4.92 -1.07
N GLU A 12 7.50 3.96 -0.18
CA GLU A 12 6.30 3.82 0.63
C GLU A 12 6.64 3.12 1.94
N ALA A 13 6.01 3.53 3.05
CA ALA A 13 6.05 2.84 4.33
C ALA A 13 4.65 2.79 4.95
N PHE A 14 4.26 1.63 5.48
CA PHE A 14 3.03 1.50 6.26
C PHE A 14 3.18 0.45 7.36
N ASN A 15 2.42 0.60 8.45
CA ASN A 15 2.39 -0.36 9.54
C ASN A 15 1.53 -1.57 9.12
N CYS A 16 2.16 -2.66 8.69
CA CYS A 16 1.44 -3.85 8.22
C CYS A 16 0.85 -4.68 9.36
N ALA A 17 1.27 -4.44 10.61
CA ALA A 17 0.67 -5.04 11.79
C ALA A 17 -0.61 -4.32 12.24
N ALA A 18 -0.85 -3.08 11.77
CA ALA A 18 -2.06 -2.35 12.10
C ALA A 18 -3.29 -2.80 11.28
N PRO A 19 -4.50 -2.70 11.85
CA PRO A 19 -5.74 -2.81 11.08
C PRO A 19 -5.76 -1.84 9.89
N ALA A 20 -6.49 -2.19 8.83
CA ALA A 20 -6.49 -1.45 7.56
C ALA A 20 -6.62 0.08 7.74
N LYS A 21 -7.56 0.52 8.58
CA LYS A 21 -7.82 1.94 8.88
C LYS A 21 -6.63 2.70 9.48
N HIS A 22 -5.72 2.01 10.17
CA HIS A 22 -4.61 2.62 10.91
C HIS A 22 -3.24 2.40 10.29
N ARG A 23 -3.15 1.77 9.10
CA ARG A 23 -1.86 1.41 8.49
C ARG A 23 -0.96 2.60 8.17
N PHE A 24 -1.54 3.74 7.85
CA PHE A 24 -0.82 4.98 7.53
C PHE A 24 -0.90 6.01 8.66
N ASP A 25 -1.49 5.66 9.81
CA ASP A 25 -1.65 6.59 10.93
C ASP A 25 -0.27 6.86 11.58
N PRO A 26 0.22 8.11 11.58
CA PRO A 26 1.50 8.46 12.18
C PRO A 26 1.52 8.32 13.71
N ILE A 27 0.34 8.24 14.35
CA ILE A 27 0.19 8.12 15.81
C ILE A 27 0.26 6.66 16.26
N SER A 28 -0.15 5.71 15.40
CA SER A 28 -0.04 4.25 15.66
C SER A 28 1.41 3.73 15.76
N ASN A 29 2.39 4.62 15.60
CA ASN A 29 3.81 4.31 15.53
C ASN A 29 4.46 3.94 16.89
N ALA A 30 3.73 3.95 18.00
CA ALA A 30 4.26 3.68 19.35
C ALA A 30 3.94 2.27 19.89
N ASP A 31 3.22 1.44 19.14
CA ASP A 31 2.80 0.13 19.64
C ASP A 31 3.94 -0.89 19.63
N SER A 32 4.01 -1.69 20.71
CA SER A 32 5.00 -2.79 20.84
C SER A 32 4.89 -3.86 19.74
N THR A 33 3.77 -3.89 19.00
CA THR A 33 3.49 -4.79 17.88
C THR A 33 3.74 -4.17 16.51
N ARG A 34 4.23 -2.93 16.43
CA ARG A 34 4.48 -2.23 15.16
C ARG A 34 5.42 -3.02 14.26
N CYS A 35 5.05 -3.14 12.99
CA CYS A 35 5.90 -3.68 11.94
C CYS A 35 5.68 -2.87 10.66
N LEU A 36 6.66 -2.02 10.30
CA LEU A 36 6.65 -1.32 9.02
C LEU A 36 7.00 -2.28 7.88
N LYS A 37 6.14 -2.32 6.85
CA LYS A 37 6.47 -2.82 5.53
C LYS A 37 6.77 -1.63 4.63
N MET A 38 7.93 -1.68 3.97
CA MET A 38 8.40 -0.64 3.08
C MET A 38 8.59 -1.18 1.67
N LYS A 39 8.14 -0.40 0.69
CA LYS A 39 8.55 -0.57 -0.71
C LYS A 39 9.84 0.22 -0.90
N CYS A 40 10.88 -0.44 -1.38
CA CYS A 40 12.19 0.15 -1.56
C CYS A 40 12.74 -0.12 -2.96
N THR A 41 13.73 0.67 -3.37
CA THR A 41 14.48 0.47 -4.61
C THR A 41 15.95 0.87 -4.44
N ASP A 42 16.84 0.25 -5.22
CA ASP A 42 18.23 0.67 -5.40
C ASP A 42 18.44 1.51 -6.67
N GLY A 43 17.35 1.80 -7.40
CA GLY A 43 17.33 2.50 -8.68
C GLY A 43 17.32 1.58 -9.90
N GLN A 44 17.48 0.27 -9.73
CA GLN A 44 17.31 -0.73 -10.79
C GLN A 44 16.14 -1.65 -10.51
N GLU A 45 16.03 -2.15 -9.28
CA GLU A 45 15.04 -3.14 -8.90
C GLU A 45 14.25 -2.71 -7.67
N ASP A 46 12.97 -3.09 -7.64
CA ASP A 46 12.09 -2.88 -6.51
C ASP A 46 12.14 -4.09 -5.56
N PHE A 47 12.14 -3.84 -4.26
CA PHE A 47 12.13 -4.86 -3.23
C PHE A 47 11.41 -4.42 -1.96
N VAL A 48 11.20 -5.36 -1.04
CA VAL A 48 10.53 -5.10 0.23
C VAL A 48 11.53 -5.09 1.38
N ALA A 49 11.37 -4.14 2.29
CA ALA A 49 12.01 -4.15 3.59
C ALA A 49 10.97 -4.24 4.71
N LEU A 50 11.28 -5.00 5.75
CA LEU A 50 10.45 -5.19 6.93
C LEU A 50 11.19 -4.69 8.17
N GLU A 51 10.48 -3.96 9.02
CA GLU A 51 10.93 -3.65 10.37
C GLU A 51 10.88 -4.91 11.23
N TYR A 52 12.02 -5.60 11.34
CA TYR A 52 12.13 -6.83 12.13
C TYR A 52 12.27 -6.56 13.64
N ARG A 53 12.89 -5.44 14.01
CA ARG A 53 12.88 -4.88 15.37
C ARG A 53 12.49 -3.42 15.29
N HIS A 54 11.82 -2.90 16.32
CA HIS A 54 11.38 -1.50 16.37
C HIS A 54 12.54 -0.52 16.11
N ILE A 55 12.40 0.35 15.10
CA ILE A 55 13.35 1.40 14.70
C ILE A 55 12.67 2.76 14.87
N PRO A 56 12.93 3.49 15.97
CA PRO A 56 12.25 4.77 16.25
C PRO A 56 12.41 5.83 15.15
N SER A 57 13.52 5.80 14.41
CA SER A 57 13.78 6.73 13.31
C SER A 57 13.00 6.41 12.02
N LEU A 58 12.38 5.23 11.92
CA LEU A 58 11.47 4.89 10.82
C LEU A 58 10.03 5.04 11.28
N ARG A 59 9.22 5.72 10.46
CA ARG A 59 7.82 6.05 10.72
C ARG A 59 7.00 5.91 9.43
N THR A 60 5.69 5.81 9.57
CA THR A 60 4.75 5.76 8.43
C THR A 60 4.67 7.07 7.64
N ASP A 61 5.04 8.20 8.24
CA ASP A 61 5.06 9.54 7.65
C ASP A 61 6.44 9.95 7.12
N LEU A 62 7.33 8.98 6.87
CA LEU A 62 8.57 9.25 6.15
C LEU A 62 8.25 9.78 4.75
N PRO A 63 8.87 10.90 4.31
CA PRO A 63 8.69 11.39 2.95
C PRO A 63 9.09 10.33 1.93
N ALA A 64 8.26 10.11 0.93
CA ALA A 64 8.56 9.20 -0.15
C ALA A 64 9.82 9.68 -0.90
N GLY A 65 10.70 8.73 -1.18
CA GLY A 65 12.04 9.01 -1.69
C GLY A 65 13.11 9.13 -0.60
N THR A 66 12.76 9.00 0.69
CA THR A 66 13.73 8.97 1.80
C THR A 66 14.83 7.95 1.52
N LYS A 67 16.08 8.35 1.76
CA LYS A 67 17.25 7.47 1.62
C LYS A 67 17.64 6.86 2.96
N LEU A 68 17.89 5.55 2.95
CA LEU A 68 18.41 4.80 4.08
C LEU A 68 19.80 4.26 3.74
N LEU A 69 20.73 4.40 4.69
CA LEU A 69 21.97 3.65 4.69
C LEU A 69 21.71 2.32 5.41
N VAL A 70 21.93 1.20 4.72
CA VAL A 70 21.72 -0.15 5.23
C VAL A 70 23.05 -0.90 5.27
N LYS A 71 23.36 -1.53 6.40
CA LYS A 71 24.62 -2.27 6.59
C LYS A 71 24.36 -3.71 7.04
N ASP A 72 24.86 -4.68 6.27
CA ASP A 72 24.85 -6.10 6.63
C ASP A 72 23.46 -6.64 7.03
N ALA A 73 22.39 -6.17 6.37
CA ALA A 73 21.02 -6.50 6.73
C ALA A 73 20.65 -7.95 6.33
N PRO A 74 20.03 -8.75 7.21
CA PRO A 74 19.55 -10.08 6.84
C PRO A 74 18.52 -10.03 5.71
N VAL A 75 18.52 -11.07 4.86
CA VAL A 75 17.53 -11.25 3.79
C VAL A 75 16.86 -12.60 4.02
N ARG A 76 15.52 -12.62 4.09
CA ARG A 76 14.73 -13.85 4.19
C ARG A 76 13.45 -13.70 3.35
N GLY A 77 13.13 -14.73 2.57
CA GLY A 77 11.94 -14.71 1.70
C GLY A 77 11.90 -13.54 0.72
N GLY A 78 13.07 -13.07 0.25
CA GLY A 78 13.18 -11.92 -0.64
C GLY A 78 13.03 -10.54 0.02
N ALA A 79 12.83 -10.46 1.34
CA ALA A 79 12.71 -9.21 2.07
C ALA A 79 13.96 -8.90 2.91
N LEU A 80 14.35 -7.62 2.97
CA LEU A 80 15.33 -7.12 3.92
C LEU A 80 14.71 -7.06 5.32
N LEU A 81 15.42 -7.57 6.32
CA LEU A 81 15.01 -7.53 7.72
C LEU A 81 15.77 -6.44 8.46
N LEU A 82 15.12 -5.30 8.65
CA LEU A 82 15.73 -4.11 9.23
C LEU A 82 15.65 -4.15 10.76
N SER A 83 16.72 -3.69 11.40
CA SER A 83 16.78 -3.47 12.84
C SER A 83 17.58 -2.19 13.11
N PRO A 84 17.52 -1.64 14.34
CA PRO A 84 18.25 -0.42 14.67
C PRO A 84 19.76 -0.48 14.42
N GLY A 85 20.36 -1.68 14.48
CA GLY A 85 21.80 -1.87 14.28
C GLY A 85 22.25 -1.87 12.82
N CYS A 86 21.34 -1.94 11.85
CA CYS A 86 21.69 -2.04 10.43
C CYS A 86 21.11 -0.92 9.56
N VAL A 87 20.48 0.10 10.15
CA VAL A 87 19.83 1.20 9.40
C VAL A 87 20.24 2.55 9.97
N HIS A 88 20.52 3.49 9.07
CA HIS A 88 20.63 4.91 9.37
C HIS A 88 19.80 5.72 8.35
N VAL A 89 18.96 6.63 8.83
CA VAL A 89 18.10 7.47 7.99
C VAL A 89 18.90 8.67 7.51
N MET A 90 19.11 8.80 6.21
CA MET A 90 19.78 9.96 5.61
C MET A 90 18.81 11.08 5.23
N GLY A 91 17.50 10.76 5.17
CA GLY A 91 16.45 11.72 4.82
C GLY A 91 16.32 11.92 3.31
N GLY A 92 15.86 13.11 2.92
CA GLY A 92 15.53 13.45 1.54
C GLY A 92 14.10 13.08 1.15
N GLU A 93 13.67 13.61 0.02
CA GLU A 93 12.33 13.44 -0.53
C GLU A 93 12.43 13.47 -2.06
N VAL A 94 11.54 12.74 -2.73
CA VAL A 94 11.32 12.84 -4.17
C VAL A 94 9.89 13.33 -4.38
N ARG A 95 9.71 14.65 -4.61
CA ARG A 95 8.39 15.30 -4.66
C ARG A 95 7.33 14.55 -5.48
N PRO A 96 7.61 14.09 -6.71
CA PRO A 96 6.59 13.37 -7.48
C PRO A 96 6.14 12.06 -6.83
N LEU A 97 7.04 11.36 -6.13
CA LEU A 97 6.71 10.16 -5.35
C LEU A 97 5.89 10.51 -4.12
N GLU A 98 6.24 11.60 -3.43
CA GLU A 98 5.53 12.03 -2.23
C GLU A 98 4.11 12.46 -2.55
N GLU A 99 3.91 13.26 -3.59
CA GLU A 99 2.57 13.62 -4.06
C GLU A 99 1.74 12.39 -4.46
N ALA A 100 2.36 11.40 -5.12
CA ALA A 100 1.68 10.15 -5.46
C ALA A 100 1.35 9.31 -4.22
N ASN A 101 2.25 9.26 -3.24
CA ASN A 101 2.05 8.57 -1.99
C ASN A 101 0.91 9.19 -1.18
N GLN A 102 0.85 10.52 -1.07
CA GLN A 102 -0.22 11.24 -0.39
C GLN A 102 -1.60 10.96 -1.01
N ARG A 103 -1.71 10.98 -2.35
CA ARG A 103 -2.96 10.62 -3.05
C ARG A 103 -3.42 9.20 -2.73
N LYS A 104 -2.49 8.24 -2.77
CA LYS A 104 -2.77 6.84 -2.43
C LYS A 104 -3.22 6.68 -0.97
N VAL A 105 -2.54 7.35 -0.03
CA VAL A 105 -2.89 7.31 1.40
C VAL A 105 -4.28 7.91 1.62
N GLN A 106 -4.60 9.03 0.94
CA GLN A 106 -5.92 9.62 1.00
C GLN A 106 -7.00 8.66 0.50
N GLU A 107 -6.82 8.09 -0.70
CA GLU A 107 -7.74 7.11 -1.26
C GLU A 107 -7.95 5.93 -0.31
N TRP A 108 -6.87 5.36 0.21
CA TRP A 108 -6.92 4.28 1.18
C TRP A 108 -7.73 4.63 2.44
N ASN A 109 -7.52 5.84 2.97
CA ASN A 109 -8.24 6.32 4.14
C ASN A 109 -9.73 6.48 3.84
N GLU A 110 -10.11 6.94 2.65
CA GLU A 110 -11.51 6.99 2.21
C GLU A 110 -12.13 5.59 2.08
N VAL A 111 -11.38 4.60 1.55
CA VAL A 111 -11.83 3.19 1.45
C VAL A 111 -12.14 2.66 2.84
N THR A 112 -11.16 2.78 3.74
CA THR A 112 -11.16 2.09 5.03
C THR A 112 -12.04 2.78 6.07
N SER A 113 -12.41 4.04 5.86
CA SER A 113 -13.42 4.73 6.67
C SER A 113 -14.85 4.54 6.17
N GLY A 114 -15.05 3.75 5.11
CA GLY A 114 -16.37 3.48 4.53
C GLY A 114 -16.95 4.67 3.76
N GLN A 115 -16.11 5.62 3.36
CA GLN A 115 -16.52 6.80 2.58
C GLN A 115 -16.54 6.54 1.07
N LEU A 116 -15.94 5.44 0.62
CA LEU A 116 -16.15 4.89 -0.71
C LEU A 116 -17.50 4.19 -0.77
N GLY A 117 -18.53 4.91 -1.20
CA GLY A 117 -19.82 4.29 -1.52
C GLY A 117 -21.09 5.01 -1.08
N ILE A 118 -21.03 6.23 -0.53
CA ILE A 118 -22.17 7.17 -0.58
C ILE A 118 -21.66 8.53 -1.04
N LYS A 119 -21.08 8.58 -2.24
CA LYS A 119 -20.78 9.84 -2.92
C LYS A 119 -21.42 9.77 -4.31
N SER A 120 -22.72 10.13 -4.35
CA SER A 120 -23.64 10.27 -5.50
C SER A 120 -24.34 9.01 -6.07
N GLU A 121 -25.60 9.19 -6.49
CA GLU A 121 -26.46 8.19 -7.18
C GLU A 121 -25.76 7.52 -8.37
N GLN A 122 -24.82 8.22 -9.02
CA GLN A 122 -24.06 7.73 -10.17
C GLN A 122 -23.13 6.55 -9.84
N GLY A 123 -22.61 6.49 -8.61
CA GLY A 123 -21.76 5.39 -8.16
C GLY A 123 -22.55 4.09 -7.95
N VAL A 124 -23.78 4.21 -7.45
CA VAL A 124 -24.71 3.09 -7.28
C VAL A 124 -25.13 2.53 -8.64
N ASP A 125 -25.51 3.42 -9.57
CA ASP A 125 -25.89 3.05 -10.95
C ASP A 125 -24.74 2.36 -11.71
N THR A 126 -23.49 2.77 -11.46
CA THR A 126 -22.32 2.11 -12.06
C THR A 126 -22.13 0.69 -11.52
N ILE A 127 -22.30 0.49 -10.21
CA ILE A 127 -22.21 -0.83 -9.57
C ILE A 127 -23.34 -1.74 -10.06
N GLU A 128 -24.57 -1.23 -10.15
CA GLU A 128 -25.73 -1.98 -10.66
C GLU A 128 -25.52 -2.41 -12.11
N LYS A 129 -25.00 -1.51 -12.98
CA LYS A 129 -24.67 -1.83 -14.38
C LYS A 129 -23.59 -2.91 -14.49
N LEU A 130 -22.59 -2.89 -13.61
CA LEU A 130 -21.55 -3.93 -13.57
C LEU A 130 -22.12 -5.28 -13.12
N LEU A 131 -23.00 -5.28 -12.12
CA LEU A 131 -23.66 -6.49 -11.63
C LEU A 131 -24.61 -7.08 -12.68
N ASP A 132 -25.42 -6.27 -13.37
CA ASP A 132 -26.29 -6.72 -14.47
C ASP A 132 -25.47 -7.35 -15.61
N ARG A 133 -24.38 -6.68 -16.02
CA ARG A 133 -23.49 -7.20 -17.07
C ARG A 133 -22.82 -8.51 -16.67
N ALA A 134 -22.35 -8.63 -15.43
CA ALA A 134 -21.75 -9.87 -14.92
C ALA A 134 -22.77 -11.01 -14.86
N THR A 135 -23.98 -10.71 -14.41
CA THR A 135 -25.10 -11.68 -14.32
C THR A 135 -25.50 -12.18 -15.71
N ARG A 136 -25.67 -11.27 -16.69
CA ARG A 136 -25.97 -11.62 -18.08
C ARG A 136 -24.88 -12.47 -18.72
N ALA A 137 -23.61 -12.13 -18.48
CA ALA A 137 -22.47 -12.90 -18.98
C ALA A 137 -22.47 -14.32 -18.40
N ALA A 138 -22.74 -14.48 -17.11
CA ALA A 138 -22.86 -15.80 -16.46
C ALA A 138 -24.01 -16.64 -17.02
N LEU A 139 -25.09 -15.99 -17.44
CA LEU A 139 -26.25 -16.62 -18.09
C LEU A 139 -26.09 -16.80 -19.60
N GLY A 140 -24.97 -16.39 -20.19
CA GLY A 140 -24.71 -16.49 -21.63
C GLY A 140 -25.55 -15.55 -22.51
N ILE A 141 -26.17 -14.51 -21.93
CA ILE A 141 -27.06 -13.58 -22.62
C ILE A 141 -26.21 -12.52 -23.34
N GLN A 142 -26.26 -12.53 -24.68
CA GLN A 142 -25.54 -11.55 -25.51
C GLN A 142 -26.26 -10.19 -25.51
N PRO A 143 -25.51 -9.08 -25.58
CA PRO A 143 -26.11 -7.75 -25.68
C PRO A 143 -26.91 -7.64 -26.98
N GLY A 144 -28.24 -7.54 -26.87
CA GLY A 144 -29.17 -7.42 -28.00
C GLY A 144 -30.14 -8.59 -28.20
N SER A 145 -30.02 -9.69 -27.45
CA SER A 145 -31.08 -10.71 -27.43
C SER A 145 -32.23 -10.23 -26.55
N SER A 146 -33.42 -10.03 -27.10
CA SER A 146 -34.65 -9.92 -26.29
C SER A 146 -34.76 -11.20 -25.45
N GLY A 147 -34.76 -11.05 -24.12
CA GLY A 147 -35.01 -12.16 -23.21
C GLY A 147 -36.35 -12.85 -23.51
N PRO A 148 -36.57 -14.09 -23.03
CA PRO A 148 -37.78 -14.82 -23.36
C PRO A 148 -38.99 -14.06 -22.82
N THR A 149 -39.91 -13.71 -23.71
CA THR A 149 -41.23 -13.20 -23.35
C THR A 149 -41.92 -14.27 -22.49
N PRO A 150 -42.45 -13.92 -21.31
CA PRO A 150 -43.15 -14.90 -20.49
C PRO A 150 -44.40 -15.37 -21.26
N ALA A 151 -44.58 -16.69 -21.34
CA ALA A 151 -45.74 -17.30 -21.97
C ALA A 151 -47.00 -16.96 -21.18
N SER A 152 -48.02 -16.49 -21.90
CA SER A 152 -49.37 -16.19 -21.43
C SER A 152 -50.09 -17.41 -20.85
#